data_AF-A0A9P6LR45-F1
#
_entry.id   AF-A0A9P6LR45-F1
#
_cell.length_a   1.000
_cell.length_b   1.000
_cell.length_c   1.000
_cell.angle_alpha   90.00
_cell.angle_beta   90.00
_cell.angle_gamma   90.00
#
_symmetry.space_group_name_H-M   'P 1'
#
loop_
_entity.id
_entity.type
_entity.pdbx_description
1 polymer ?
#
loop_
_entity_poly.entity_id
_entity_poly.type
_entity_poly.pdbx_seq_one_letter_code
_entity_poly.pdbx_strand_id
1 'polypeptide(L)'
;MTLGLFALGGLELLGVLDDTISETDRKDWIEWIYSQQRIPSSAKDSTLPSEFEGAIYGFGGPFSGLPFQSSSESSQQQNVGCECGSHVTVYDSAHLTMTYTALLMLILLGDDLSRVAKEPILQSLRKLQLPSGCFIPCVTDGQSDMRFMYCAAAISHILNDWSG
;
A
#
# COMPACT_ATOMS: atom_id res chain seq x y z
N MET A 1 -2.04 -6.14 -8.00
CA MET A 1 -2.71 -6.36 -6.69
C MET A 1 -4.09 -6.97 -6.87
N THR A 2 -5.07 -6.30 -7.48
CA THR A 2 -6.47 -6.78 -7.57
C THR A 2 -6.65 -8.21 -8.12
N LEU A 3 -5.94 -8.59 -9.18
CA LEU A 3 -5.99 -9.97 -9.69
C LEU A 3 -5.50 -11.00 -8.65
N GLY A 4 -4.45 -10.65 -7.91
CA GLY A 4 -3.94 -11.47 -6.81
C GLY A 4 -4.98 -11.64 -5.70
N LEU A 5 -5.69 -10.58 -5.31
CA LEU A 5 -6.80 -10.67 -4.36
C LEU A 5 -7.88 -11.64 -4.84
N PHE A 6 -8.29 -11.57 -6.10
CA PHE A 6 -9.32 -12.47 -6.62
C PHE A 6 -8.85 -13.92 -6.70
N ALA A 7 -7.59 -14.16 -7.07
CA ALA A 7 -7.03 -15.50 -7.08
C ALA A 7 -6.96 -16.08 -5.66
N LEU A 8 -6.37 -15.35 -4.70
CA LEU A 8 -6.24 -15.78 -3.31
C LEU A 8 -7.61 -15.94 -2.64
N GLY A 9 -8.49 -14.95 -2.78
CA GLY A 9 -9.85 -15.02 -2.24
C GLY A 9 -10.69 -16.13 -2.85
N GLY A 10 -10.46 -16.47 -4.12
CA GLY A 10 -11.09 -17.62 -4.77
C GLY A 10 -10.63 -18.96 -4.17
N LEU A 11 -9.32 -19.11 -3.95
CA LEU A 11 -8.76 -20.30 -3.30
C LEU A 11 -9.24 -20.45 -1.85
N GLU A 12 -9.29 -19.34 -1.11
CA GLU A 12 -9.82 -19.30 0.26
C GLU A 12 -11.30 -19.69 0.30
N LEU A 13 -12.12 -19.12 -0.59
CA LEU A 13 -13.55 -19.44 -0.66
C LEU A 13 -13.82 -20.92 -0.98
N LEU A 14 -12.92 -21.55 -1.72
CA LEU A 14 -12.96 -22.99 -2.03
C LEU A 14 -12.38 -23.86 -0.90
N GLY A 15 -11.75 -23.26 0.12
CA GLY A 15 -11.13 -23.98 1.23
C GLY A 15 -9.88 -24.76 0.85
N VAL A 16 -9.20 -24.36 -0.24
CA VAL A 16 -8.00 -25.05 -0.78
C VAL A 16 -6.75 -24.18 -0.78
N LEU A 17 -6.80 -23.00 -0.15
CA LEU A 17 -5.70 -22.04 -0.13
C LEU A 17 -4.42 -22.67 0.45
N ASP A 18 -4.53 -23.26 1.64
CA ASP A 18 -3.39 -23.86 2.35
C ASP A 18 -2.86 -25.14 1.68
N ASP A 19 -3.72 -25.86 0.96
CA ASP A 19 -3.33 -27.07 0.22
C ASP A 19 -2.66 -26.73 -1.13
N THR A 20 -2.97 -25.58 -1.71
CA THR A 20 -2.53 -25.19 -3.06
C THR A 20 -1.20 -24.44 -3.05
N ILE A 21 -0.93 -23.64 -2.03
CA ILE A 21 0.22 -22.73 -2.00
C ILE A 21 1.30 -23.29 -1.07
N SER A 22 2.54 -23.38 -1.57
CA SER A 22 3.67 -23.78 -0.73
C SER A 22 4.04 -22.67 0.26
N GLU A 23 4.61 -23.03 1.41
CA GLU A 23 5.08 -22.04 2.40
C GLU A 23 6.13 -21.07 1.82
N THR A 24 6.93 -21.53 0.85
CA THR A 24 7.87 -20.67 0.13
C THR A 24 7.13 -19.63 -0.71
N ASP A 25 6.16 -20.06 -1.52
CA ASP A 25 5.37 -19.15 -2.35
C ASP A 25 4.60 -18.15 -1.49
N ARG A 26 4.01 -18.61 -0.38
CA ARG A 26 3.30 -17.76 0.59
C ARG A 26 4.21 -16.64 1.08
N LYS A 27 5.43 -16.98 1.51
CA LYS A 27 6.41 -16.00 1.97
C LYS A 27 6.82 -15.03 0.86
N ASP A 28 7.12 -15.55 -0.32
CA ASP A 28 7.57 -14.74 -1.45
C ASP A 28 6.47 -13.77 -1.91
N TRP A 29 5.21 -14.18 -1.87
CA TRP A 29 4.07 -13.31 -2.20
C TRP A 29 3.84 -12.24 -1.14
N ILE A 30 4.01 -12.57 0.14
CA ILE A 30 3.98 -11.58 1.23
C ILE A 30 5.07 -10.52 1.00
N GLU A 31 6.32 -10.93 0.73
CA GLU A 31 7.41 -9.99 0.43
C GLU A 31 7.09 -9.15 -0.81
N TRP A 32 6.51 -9.76 -1.84
CA TRP A 32 6.07 -9.04 -3.03
C TRP A 32 5.01 -7.98 -2.72
N ILE A 33 4.01 -8.29 -1.89
CA ILE A 33 3.01 -7.29 -1.48
C ILE A 33 3.68 -6.13 -0.74
N TYR A 34 4.57 -6.43 0.22
CA TYR A 34 5.26 -5.39 1.00
C TYR A 34 6.18 -4.51 0.16
N SER A 35 6.80 -5.05 -0.89
CA SER A 35 7.61 -4.25 -1.83
C SER A 35 6.79 -3.19 -2.60
N GLN A 36 5.45 -3.26 -2.55
CA GLN A 36 4.54 -2.25 -3.13
C GLN A 36 4.10 -1.19 -2.12
N GLN A 37 4.51 -1.30 -0.85
CA GLN A 37 4.18 -0.33 0.18
C GLN A 37 5.03 0.93 0.02
N ARG A 38 4.36 2.08 -0.09
CA ARG A 38 4.97 3.40 -0.08
C ARG A 38 5.09 3.88 1.36
N ILE A 39 6.32 4.03 1.83
CA ILE A 39 6.65 4.49 3.18
C ILE A 39 7.29 5.88 3.13
N PRO A 40 7.10 6.72 4.16
CA PRO A 40 7.82 7.99 4.26
C PRO A 40 9.33 7.75 4.37
N SER A 41 10.12 8.55 3.67
CA SER A 41 11.57 8.57 3.88
C SER A 41 11.87 9.03 5.30
N SER A 42 12.82 8.37 5.99
CA SER A 42 13.28 8.74 7.33
C SER A 42 14.03 10.08 7.35
N ALA A 43 14.42 10.59 6.18
CA ALA A 43 14.90 11.95 6.05
C ALA A 43 13.72 12.91 6.30
N LYS A 44 13.67 13.48 7.51
CA LYS A 44 13.02 14.76 7.79
C LYS A 44 13.73 15.85 6.99
N ASP A 45 13.68 15.78 5.66
CA ASP A 45 14.26 16.81 4.84
C ASP A 45 13.19 17.90 4.70
N SER A 46 13.28 18.88 5.60
CA SER A 46 12.52 20.13 5.57
C SER A 46 12.77 20.97 4.31
N THR A 47 13.47 20.42 3.31
CA THR A 47 13.78 21.02 2.01
C THR A 47 13.04 20.38 0.84
N LEU A 48 12.21 19.35 1.07
CA LEU A 48 11.36 18.82 0.01
C LEU A 48 10.46 19.95 -0.52
N PRO A 49 10.53 20.30 -1.82
CA PRO A 49 9.73 21.37 -2.38
C PRO A 49 8.23 21.11 -2.13
N SER A 50 7.43 22.16 -1.97
CA SER A 50 5.99 22.12 -1.60
C SER A 50 5.13 21.16 -2.43
N GLU A 51 5.62 20.75 -3.59
CA GLU A 51 5.06 19.73 -4.47
C GLU A 51 5.04 18.30 -3.85
N PHE A 52 5.80 18.05 -2.78
CA PHE A 52 5.79 16.79 -2.01
C PHE A 52 4.89 16.82 -0.76
N GLU A 53 4.30 17.96 -0.42
CA GLU A 53 3.36 18.10 0.71
C GLU A 53 2.08 17.24 0.51
N GLY A 54 1.82 16.85 -0.76
CA GLY A 54 0.72 15.99 -1.20
C GLY A 54 1.03 14.48 -1.28
N ALA A 55 2.14 13.98 -0.74
CA ALA A 55 2.43 12.55 -0.77
C ALA A 55 1.31 11.71 -0.12
N ILE A 56 0.96 10.62 -0.80
CA ILE A 56 -0.03 9.62 -0.39
C ILE A 56 0.69 8.29 -0.19
N TYR A 57 0.53 7.73 1.00
CA TYR A 57 1.12 6.48 1.47
C TYR A 57 0.08 5.36 1.54
N GLY A 58 0.58 4.13 1.55
CA GLY A 58 -0.21 2.92 1.39
C GLY A 58 0.42 2.02 0.34
N PHE A 59 -0.38 1.25 -0.38
CA PHE A 59 0.15 0.36 -1.41
C PHE A 59 -0.12 0.91 -2.81
N GLY A 60 0.87 0.76 -3.68
CA GLY A 60 0.79 1.09 -5.10
C GLY A 60 0.70 -0.16 -5.98
N GLY A 61 0.88 0.03 -7.29
CA GLY A 61 1.07 -1.07 -8.24
C GLY A 61 2.54 -1.30 -8.59
N PRO A 62 2.90 -2.48 -9.10
CA PRO A 62 4.29 -2.85 -9.41
C PRO A 62 4.83 -2.25 -10.72
N PHE A 63 4.12 -1.31 -11.34
CA PHE A 63 4.42 -0.81 -12.68
C PHE A 63 5.28 0.47 -12.68
N SER A 64 5.65 1.01 -11.52
CA SER A 64 6.47 2.23 -11.42
C SER A 64 7.94 2.01 -11.83
N GLY A 65 8.36 0.77 -12.08
CA GLY A 65 9.73 0.43 -12.49
C GLY A 65 10.77 0.61 -11.38
N LEU A 66 10.33 0.80 -10.14
CA LEU A 66 11.24 0.88 -8.99
C LEU A 66 11.86 -0.49 -8.70
N PRO A 67 13.10 -0.53 -8.18
CA PRO A 67 13.72 -1.77 -7.75
C PRO A 67 12.87 -2.49 -6.71
N PHE A 68 12.82 -3.82 -6.81
CA PHE A 68 12.24 -4.66 -5.77
C PHE A 68 13.04 -4.49 -4.47
N GLN A 69 12.35 -4.21 -3.36
CA GLN A 69 12.96 -4.07 -2.05
C GLN A 69 12.36 -5.13 -1.11
N SER A 70 13.19 -6.08 -0.67
CA SER A 70 12.79 -7.07 0.32
C SER A 70 12.86 -6.49 1.74
N SER A 71 11.99 -6.95 2.64
CA SER A 71 11.99 -6.49 4.04
C SER A 71 13.32 -6.78 4.74
N SER A 72 14.04 -7.82 4.31
CA SER A 72 15.33 -8.25 4.87
C SER A 72 16.52 -7.37 4.51
N GLU A 73 16.44 -6.58 3.42
CA GLU A 73 17.54 -5.72 2.95
C GLU A 73 17.40 -4.27 3.43
N SER A 74 16.30 -3.98 4.13
CA SER A 74 15.93 -2.65 4.65
C SER A 74 16.87 -2.09 5.72
N SER A 75 17.85 -2.87 6.19
CA SER A 75 18.85 -2.39 7.15
C SER A 75 20.00 -1.60 6.52
N GLN A 76 20.27 -1.70 5.21
CA GLN A 76 21.45 -1.04 4.61
C GLN A 76 21.30 -0.50 3.17
N GLN A 77 20.15 -0.61 2.51
CA GLN A 77 19.94 0.05 1.22
C GLN A 77 18.86 1.13 1.30
N GLN A 78 19.26 2.28 1.87
CA GLN A 78 18.73 3.56 1.40
C GLN A 78 18.90 3.63 -0.12
N ASN A 79 17.83 3.99 -0.84
CA ASN A 79 17.87 4.64 -2.14
C ASN A 79 18.94 4.11 -3.13
N VAL A 80 18.87 2.84 -3.54
CA VAL A 80 19.66 2.41 -4.70
C VAL A 80 18.93 2.85 -5.96
N GLY A 81 19.38 3.95 -6.57
CA GLY A 81 19.06 4.24 -7.96
C GLY A 81 19.00 5.69 -8.43
N CYS A 82 19.56 6.69 -7.74
CA CYS A 82 19.90 7.99 -8.34
C CYS A 82 20.76 8.80 -7.35
N GLU A 83 21.68 9.63 -7.84
CA GLU A 83 22.43 10.60 -7.04
C GLU A 83 21.54 11.71 -6.44
N CYS A 84 20.22 11.71 -6.69
CA CYS A 84 19.25 12.52 -5.95
C CYS A 84 18.67 11.72 -4.77
N GLY A 85 19.00 12.10 -3.54
CA GLY A 85 18.69 11.40 -2.28
C GLY A 85 17.21 11.25 -1.88
N SER A 86 16.27 11.24 -2.83
CA SER A 86 14.86 10.97 -2.57
C SER A 86 14.17 10.48 -3.83
N HIS A 87 14.00 9.16 -4.00
CA HIS A 87 13.11 8.59 -5.02
C HIS A 87 11.64 8.71 -4.61
N VAL A 88 11.21 9.92 -4.22
CA VAL A 88 9.79 10.25 -4.20
C VAL A 88 9.49 10.72 -5.62
N THR A 89 9.00 9.83 -6.47
CA THR A 89 8.48 10.26 -7.77
C THR A 89 7.02 10.62 -7.55
N VAL A 90 6.59 11.79 -8.04
CA VAL A 90 5.18 12.24 -7.91
C VAL A 90 4.20 11.26 -8.56
N TYR A 91 4.71 10.47 -9.52
CA TYR A 91 3.95 9.45 -10.25
C TYR A 91 3.90 8.10 -9.54
N ASP A 92 4.72 7.89 -8.51
CA ASP A 92 4.71 6.69 -7.70
C ASP A 92 3.94 6.91 -6.39
N SER A 93 2.63 7.05 -6.54
CA SER A 93 1.69 7.32 -5.46
C SER A 93 0.95 6.05 -5.05
N ALA A 94 0.62 5.93 -3.76
CA ALA A 94 -0.28 4.89 -3.30
C ALA A 94 -1.71 5.13 -3.81
N HIS A 95 -2.49 4.07 -3.86
CA HIS A 95 -3.87 4.10 -4.33
C HIS A 95 -4.77 3.38 -3.32
N LEU A 96 -5.91 3.97 -2.94
CA LEU A 96 -6.85 3.43 -1.95
C LEU A 96 -7.23 1.97 -2.24
N THR A 97 -7.65 1.68 -3.48
CA THR A 97 -7.99 0.31 -3.89
C THR A 97 -6.81 -0.65 -3.77
N MET A 98 -5.59 -0.21 -4.10
CA MET A 98 -4.40 -1.07 -3.98
C MET A 98 -4.06 -1.33 -2.51
N THR A 99 -4.21 -0.32 -1.65
CA THR A 99 -4.05 -0.46 -0.19
C THR A 99 -5.07 -1.44 0.40
N TYR A 100 -6.35 -1.29 0.06
CA TYR A 100 -7.40 -2.23 0.46
C TYR A 100 -7.07 -3.67 0.01
N THR A 101 -6.73 -3.86 -1.26
CA THR A 101 -6.42 -5.20 -1.77
C THR A 101 -5.15 -5.79 -1.17
N ALA A 102 -4.12 -4.99 -0.91
CA ALA A 102 -2.89 -5.43 -0.26
C ALA A 102 -3.15 -5.98 1.14
N LEU A 103 -3.90 -5.22 1.96
CA LEU A 103 -4.20 -5.62 3.33
C LEU A 103 -5.00 -6.93 3.36
N LEU A 104 -5.99 -7.09 2.48
CA LEU A 104 -6.72 -8.35 2.38
C LEU A 104 -5.84 -9.51 1.92
N MET A 105 -4.96 -9.30 0.93
CA MET A 105 -4.04 -10.35 0.48
C MET A 105 -3.08 -10.78 1.60
N LEU A 106 -2.56 -9.82 2.39
CA LEU A 106 -1.71 -10.12 3.54
C LEU A 106 -2.46 -10.96 4.59
N ILE A 107 -3.71 -10.60 4.92
CA ILE A 107 -4.56 -11.37 5.84
C ILE A 107 -4.81 -12.78 5.30
N LEU A 108 -5.18 -12.92 4.03
CA LEU A 108 -5.42 -14.22 3.39
C LEU A 108 -4.17 -15.10 3.42
N LEU A 109 -2.99 -14.52 3.27
CA LEU A 109 -1.73 -15.25 3.33
C LEU A 109 -1.26 -15.56 4.77
N GLY A 110 -1.97 -15.07 5.79
CA GLY A 110 -1.64 -15.30 7.21
C GLY A 110 -0.60 -14.35 7.79
N ASP A 111 -0.33 -13.21 7.15
CA ASP A 111 0.55 -12.17 7.70
C ASP A 111 -0.12 -11.44 8.88
N ASP A 112 0.69 -10.97 9.83
CA ASP A 112 0.21 -10.30 11.05
C ASP A 112 0.05 -8.78 10.91
N LEU A 113 0.31 -8.23 9.72
CA LEU A 113 0.29 -6.81 9.39
C LEU A 113 1.28 -5.94 10.18
N SER A 114 2.24 -6.53 10.90
CA SER A 114 3.20 -5.81 11.75
C SER A 114 4.11 -4.86 10.97
N ARG A 115 4.33 -5.12 9.68
CA ARG A 115 5.15 -4.29 8.76
C ARG A 115 4.32 -3.27 7.99
N VAL A 116 3.01 -3.21 8.21
CA VAL A 116 2.15 -2.19 7.60
C VAL A 116 2.42 -0.84 8.27
N ALA A 117 2.74 0.17 7.45
CA ALA A 117 2.90 1.56 7.85
C ALA A 117 1.53 2.20 8.10
N LYS A 118 0.87 1.77 9.19
CA LYS A 118 -0.49 2.16 9.57
C LYS A 118 -0.68 3.68 9.66
N GLU A 119 0.20 4.36 10.40
CA GLU A 119 0.09 5.82 10.60
C GLU A 119 0.15 6.61 9.26
N PRO A 120 1.13 6.36 8.36
CA PRO A 120 1.12 6.95 7.02
C PRO A 120 -0.15 6.66 6.19
N ILE A 121 -0.70 5.44 6.28
CA ILE A 121 -1.95 5.08 5.58
C ILE A 121 -3.12 5.92 6.11
N LEU A 122 -3.26 6.05 7.44
CA LEU A 122 -4.33 6.85 8.04
C LEU A 122 -4.21 8.34 7.70
N GLN A 123 -3.00 8.89 7.70
CA GLN A 123 -2.76 10.25 7.22
C GLN A 123 -3.20 10.44 5.76
N SER A 124 -3.01 9.40 4.94
CA SER A 124 -3.40 9.41 3.54
C SER A 124 -4.91 9.33 3.35
N LEU A 125 -5.61 8.52 4.16
CA LEU A 125 -7.08 8.53 4.18
C LEU A 125 -7.64 9.93 4.43
N ARG A 126 -7.10 10.67 5.41
CA ARG A 126 -7.57 12.04 5.71
C ARG A 126 -7.41 12.98 4.54
N LYS A 127 -6.26 12.88 3.85
CA LYS A 127 -5.97 13.70 2.67
C LYS A 127 -6.86 13.38 1.47
N LEU A 128 -7.29 12.12 1.35
CA LEU A 128 -8.09 11.63 0.22
C LEU A 128 -9.59 11.82 0.45
N GLN A 129 -10.03 12.12 1.68
CA GLN A 129 -11.42 12.44 1.98
C GLN A 129 -11.78 13.85 1.51
N LEU A 130 -12.88 13.96 0.76
CA LEU A 130 -13.44 15.23 0.29
C LEU A 130 -14.41 15.83 1.33
N PRO A 131 -14.73 17.13 1.25
CA PRO A 131 -15.74 17.77 2.12
C PRO A 131 -17.13 17.13 2.04
N SER A 132 -17.44 16.41 0.96
CA SER A 132 -18.68 15.64 0.80
C SER A 132 -18.71 14.34 1.62
N GLY A 133 -17.57 13.93 2.19
CA GLY A 133 -17.37 12.63 2.84
C GLY A 133 -16.99 11.50 1.88
N CYS A 134 -17.06 11.73 0.56
CA CYS A 134 -16.53 10.80 -0.44
C CYS A 134 -15.00 10.81 -0.44
N PHE A 135 -14.39 9.81 -1.08
CA PHE A 135 -12.94 9.71 -1.24
C PHE A 135 -12.54 9.74 -2.71
N ILE A 136 -11.39 10.34 -3.01
CA ILE A 136 -10.66 10.15 -4.27
C ILE A 136 -9.62 9.04 -4.08
N PRO A 137 -9.25 8.24 -5.10
CA PRO A 137 -8.39 7.09 -4.90
C PRO A 137 -6.90 7.42 -4.69
N CYS A 138 -6.45 8.51 -5.30
CA CYS A 138 -5.10 9.07 -5.21
C CYS A 138 -5.14 10.55 -5.63
N VAL A 139 -4.05 11.29 -5.43
CA VAL A 139 -3.99 12.74 -5.74
C VAL A 139 -4.07 13.09 -7.23
N THR A 140 -3.75 12.14 -8.11
CA THR A 140 -3.77 12.35 -9.56
C THR A 140 -5.09 11.96 -10.22
N ASP A 141 -6.04 11.42 -9.46
CA ASP A 141 -7.35 10.99 -9.95
C ASP A 141 -8.46 11.73 -9.18
N GLY A 142 -9.29 12.46 -9.93
CA GLY A 142 -10.39 13.25 -9.37
C GLY A 142 -11.69 12.47 -9.18
N GLN A 143 -11.75 11.20 -9.57
CA GLN A 143 -12.98 10.42 -9.45
C GLN A 143 -13.32 10.19 -7.98
N SER A 144 -14.56 10.49 -7.58
CA SER A 144 -15.06 10.22 -6.23
C SER A 144 -16.42 9.55 -6.30
N ASP A 145 -16.48 8.30 -5.86
CA ASP A 145 -17.70 7.49 -5.81
C ASP A 145 -17.63 6.47 -4.67
N MET A 146 -18.69 5.67 -4.52
CA MET A 146 -18.84 4.74 -3.41
C MET A 146 -17.76 3.65 -3.34
N ARG A 147 -17.03 3.37 -4.44
CA ARG A 147 -15.94 2.37 -4.42
C ARG A 147 -14.83 2.79 -3.47
N PHE A 148 -14.49 4.07 -3.47
CA PHE A 148 -13.40 4.59 -2.63
C PHE A 148 -13.83 4.80 -1.19
N MET A 149 -15.11 5.12 -0.96
CA MET A 149 -15.69 5.09 0.39
C MET A 149 -15.65 3.68 1.00
N TYR A 150 -16.02 2.65 0.22
CA TYR A 150 -15.89 1.26 0.66
C TYR A 150 -14.43 0.89 0.96
N CYS A 151 -13.49 1.26 0.08
CA CYS A 151 -12.07 1.00 0.31
C CYS A 151 -11.57 1.67 1.60
N ALA A 152 -11.91 2.94 1.84
CA ALA A 152 -11.52 3.66 3.05
C ALA A 152 -12.09 2.99 4.31
N ALA A 153 -13.39 2.66 4.31
CA ALA A 153 -14.03 1.98 5.44
C ALA A 153 -13.42 0.59 5.71
N ALA A 154 -13.13 -0.18 4.66
CA ALA A 154 -12.50 -1.49 4.79
C ALA A 154 -11.07 -1.38 5.35
N ILE A 155 -10.28 -0.41 4.88
CA ILE A 155 -8.92 -0.15 5.41
C ILE A 155 -9.00 0.24 6.88
N SER A 156 -9.87 1.18 7.26
CA SER A 156 -10.08 1.57 8.65
C SER A 156 -10.53 0.41 9.53
N HIS A 157 -11.39 -0.47 9.02
CA HIS A 157 -11.83 -1.66 9.73
C HIS A 157 -10.68 -2.65 9.94
N ILE A 158 -9.92 -2.98 8.88
CA ILE A 158 -8.79 -3.91 8.95
C ILE A 158 -7.70 -3.40 9.92
N LEU A 159 -7.37 -2.12 9.84
CA LEU A 159 -6.36 -1.50 10.71
C LEU A 159 -6.89 -1.18 12.12
N ASN A 160 -8.18 -1.42 12.35
CA ASN A 160 -8.91 -1.10 13.57
C ASN A 160 -8.69 0.37 14.01
N ASP A 161 -8.83 1.29 13.06
CA ASP A 161 -8.59 2.72 13.27
C ASP A 161 -9.38 3.59 12.28
N TRP A 162 -10.29 4.39 12.83
CA TRP A 162 -11.18 5.28 12.09
C TRP A 162 -10.77 6.74 12.23
N SER A 163 -9.56 7.01 12.73
CA SER A 163 -9.05 8.38 12.84
C SER A 163 -8.59 8.94 11.50
N GLY A 164 -8.49 8.10 10.46
CA GLY A 164 -8.15 8.47 9.09
C GLY A 164 -9.23 9.25 8.37
#